data_AF-A0A1I7YWT9-F1
#
_entry.id   AF-A0A1I7YWT9-F1
#
_cell.length_a   1.000
_cell.length_b   1.000
_cell.length_c   1.000
_cell.angle_alpha   90.00
_cell.angle_beta   90.00
_cell.angle_gamma   90.00
#
_symmetry.space_group_name_H-M   'P 1'
#
loop_
_entity.id
_entity.type
_entity.pdbx_description
1 polymer ?
#
loop_
_entity_poly.entity_id
_entity_poly.type
_entity_poly.pdbx_seq_one_letter_code
_entity_poly.pdbx_strand_id
1 'polypeptide(L)'
;MDRVSFSFREHLCELLPLKVLAEAKKLSGSYGELAQYAFDHISSYFCSVRDGSQVQEFLHYLGSDQYAQTPEEIEAAPKKLVRYVMIRLEDAEAEKVSRETVQRFRLAQEYSFILESSSISKAWVDFAYSLKRLGTVAIEKKLDDDSLALFDKLVTGRKITTLKIYPEAFDTGILEASKSLLCQEQFEELRYVQLTEASRPPVGDLLEFWSKNSEKLRGKHFIMTGECRNSVQELGAFFQRNGQKHVRRIIEKCSKEECDSIDKEYRHNHYAFVIPSCVFKHEEGEGDGRRKIYITFECTKLNDRQPMRHATYKGPDNLRLWRHTKLCHTMFA
;
A
#
# COMPACT_ATOMS: atom_id res chain seq x y z
N MET A 1 -30.60 11.46 18.55
CA MET A 1 -30.15 11.67 17.14
C MET A 1 -31.21 11.18 16.15
N ASP A 2 -32.47 11.07 16.58
CA ASP A 2 -33.48 10.27 15.88
C ASP A 2 -34.21 11.01 14.77
N ARG A 3 -33.84 12.28 14.55
CA ARG A 3 -34.35 13.12 13.47
C ARG A 3 -33.55 12.99 12.17
N VAL A 4 -32.42 12.27 12.20
CA VAL A 4 -31.61 12.01 11.01
C VAL A 4 -32.25 10.87 10.21
N SER A 5 -32.37 11.05 8.88
CA SER A 5 -33.01 10.04 8.03
C SER A 5 -32.29 8.70 8.11
N PHE A 6 -33.03 7.60 7.93
CA PHE A 6 -32.44 6.27 7.86
C PHE A 6 -31.40 6.16 6.72
N SER A 7 -31.71 6.72 5.55
CA SER A 7 -30.80 6.75 4.40
C SER A 7 -29.45 7.41 4.70
N PHE A 8 -29.43 8.48 5.49
CA PHE A 8 -28.18 9.11 5.90
C PHE A 8 -27.36 8.19 6.81
N ARG A 9 -28.00 7.52 7.77
CA ARG A 9 -27.32 6.60 8.71
C ARG A 9 -26.75 5.40 7.99
N GLU A 10 -27.51 4.85 7.05
CA GLU A 10 -27.08 3.75 6.19
C GLU A 10 -25.88 4.17 5.34
N HIS A 11 -25.99 5.29 4.61
CA HIS A 11 -24.90 5.79 3.79
C HIS A 11 -23.65 6.16 4.61
N LEU A 12 -23.82 6.67 5.82
CA LEU A 12 -22.71 6.93 6.73
C LEU A 12 -21.97 5.61 7.05
N CYS A 13 -22.69 4.54 7.43
CA CYS A 13 -22.08 3.24 7.70
C CYS A 13 -21.41 2.65 6.44
N GLU A 14 -22.02 2.87 5.28
CA GLU A 14 -21.42 2.61 3.96
C GLU A 14 -20.23 3.52 3.62
N LEU A 15 -19.75 4.41 4.48
CA LEU A 15 -18.53 5.20 4.25
C LEU A 15 -17.48 5.04 5.35
N LEU A 16 -17.88 4.51 6.51
CA LEU A 16 -16.98 4.35 7.64
C LEU A 16 -15.85 3.33 7.34
N PRO A 17 -14.61 3.63 7.76
CA PRO A 17 -13.52 2.66 7.75
C PRO A 17 -13.83 1.45 8.63
N LEU A 18 -13.27 0.29 8.29
CA LEU A 18 -13.49 -0.98 9.02
C LEU A 18 -13.26 -0.85 10.54
N LYS A 19 -12.19 -0.15 10.94
CA LYS A 19 -11.89 0.11 12.36
C LYS A 19 -12.99 0.91 13.07
N VAL A 20 -13.56 1.91 12.38
CA VAL A 20 -14.64 2.73 12.95
C VAL A 20 -15.94 1.93 12.99
N LEU A 21 -16.21 1.09 12.00
CA LEU A 21 -17.33 0.15 12.03
C LEU A 21 -17.23 -0.84 13.20
N ALA A 22 -16.02 -1.35 13.49
CA ALA A 22 -15.77 -2.26 14.61
C ALA A 22 -16.12 -1.64 15.98
N GLU A 23 -15.95 -0.33 16.13
CA GLU A 23 -16.36 0.41 17.32
C GLU A 23 -17.84 0.81 17.27
N ALA A 24 -18.31 1.28 16.11
CA ALA A 24 -19.68 1.75 15.91
C ALA A 24 -20.73 0.64 16.08
N LYS A 25 -20.40 -0.62 15.77
CA LYS A 25 -21.29 -1.75 16.00
C LYS A 25 -21.59 -2.01 17.48
N LYS A 26 -20.81 -1.45 18.40
CA LYS A 26 -21.05 -1.51 19.86
C LYS A 26 -22.09 -0.49 20.34
N LEU A 27 -22.49 0.46 19.49
CA LEU A 27 -23.53 1.43 19.81
C LEU A 27 -24.89 0.72 19.90
N SER A 28 -25.84 1.32 20.61
CA SER A 28 -27.21 0.79 20.69
C SER A 28 -28.12 1.36 19.58
N GLY A 29 -29.22 0.66 19.33
CA GLY A 29 -30.25 1.06 18.35
C GLY A 29 -29.76 1.02 16.91
N SER A 30 -30.41 1.81 16.04
CA SER A 30 -30.22 1.72 14.58
C SER A 30 -28.77 1.92 14.11
N TYR A 31 -27.98 2.72 14.81
CA TYR A 31 -26.59 2.97 14.42
C TYR A 31 -25.72 1.74 14.65
N GLY A 32 -25.89 1.07 15.79
CA GLY A 32 -25.20 -0.19 16.09
C GLY A 32 -25.58 -1.30 15.12
N GLU A 33 -26.87 -1.44 14.85
CA GLU A 33 -27.41 -2.44 13.91
C GLU A 33 -26.88 -2.24 12.48
N LEU A 34 -26.93 -1.00 11.97
CA LEU A 34 -26.40 -0.67 10.64
C LEU A 34 -24.88 -0.83 10.57
N ALA A 35 -24.16 -0.43 11.61
CA ALA A 35 -22.71 -0.59 11.67
C ALA A 35 -22.30 -2.06 11.77
N GLN A 36 -23.04 -2.88 12.52
CA GLN A 36 -22.84 -4.33 12.59
C GLN A 36 -23.07 -4.98 11.23
N TYR A 37 -24.21 -4.68 10.58
CA TYR A 37 -24.51 -5.18 9.23
C TYR A 37 -23.43 -4.77 8.23
N ALA A 38 -23.02 -3.51 8.22
CA ALA A 38 -21.95 -3.03 7.36
C ALA A 38 -20.62 -3.70 7.67
N PHE A 39 -20.26 -3.87 8.95
CA PHE A 39 -19.04 -4.55 9.37
C PHE A 39 -18.98 -6.01 8.90
N ASP A 40 -20.10 -6.74 8.97
CA ASP A 40 -20.16 -8.15 8.58
C ASP A 40 -20.09 -8.35 7.07
N HIS A 41 -20.58 -7.37 6.28
CA HIS A 41 -20.73 -7.50 4.82
C HIS A 41 -19.75 -6.64 4.01
N ILE A 42 -18.98 -5.77 4.66
CA ILE A 42 -17.91 -5.01 4.00
C ILE A 42 -16.89 -6.00 3.42
N SER A 43 -16.63 -5.87 2.13
CA SER A 43 -15.90 -6.91 1.41
C SER A 43 -14.94 -6.35 0.36
N SER A 44 -13.98 -7.19 -0.01
CA SER A 44 -13.10 -7.00 -1.16
C SER A 44 -13.45 -8.02 -2.21
N TYR A 45 -13.64 -7.59 -3.46
CA TYR A 45 -13.78 -8.47 -4.60
C TYR A 45 -12.43 -8.70 -5.26
N PHE A 46 -12.17 -9.96 -5.62
CA PHE A 46 -11.00 -10.34 -6.39
C PHE A 46 -11.46 -11.12 -7.62
N CYS A 47 -10.86 -10.84 -8.78
CA CYS A 47 -10.93 -11.73 -9.92
C CYS A 47 -9.60 -11.83 -10.67
N SER A 48 -9.41 -12.94 -11.37
CA SER A 48 -8.31 -13.16 -12.31
C SER A 48 -8.84 -13.29 -13.72
N VAL A 49 -8.17 -12.64 -14.66
CA VAL A 49 -8.50 -12.62 -16.09
C VAL A 49 -7.37 -13.27 -16.86
N ARG A 50 -7.72 -14.29 -17.65
CA ARG A 50 -6.82 -14.99 -18.57
C ARG A 50 -7.50 -15.14 -19.93
N ASP A 51 -6.78 -14.83 -20.99
CA ASP A 51 -7.20 -14.82 -22.39
C ASP A 51 -8.52 -14.07 -22.57
N GLY A 52 -8.57 -12.85 -22.00
CA GLY A 52 -9.76 -11.99 -22.02
C GLY A 52 -11.00 -12.56 -21.30
N SER A 53 -10.86 -13.62 -20.50
CA SER A 53 -11.95 -14.30 -19.79
C SER A 53 -11.71 -14.34 -18.28
N GLN A 54 -12.76 -14.19 -17.48
CA GLN A 54 -12.66 -14.35 -16.03
C GLN A 54 -12.50 -15.82 -15.67
N VAL A 55 -11.38 -16.20 -15.04
CA VAL A 55 -11.07 -17.60 -14.69
C VAL A 55 -11.25 -17.92 -13.21
N GLN A 56 -11.19 -16.91 -12.35
CA GLN A 56 -11.40 -17.06 -10.91
C GLN A 56 -12.02 -15.78 -10.35
N GLU A 57 -12.94 -15.92 -9.40
CA GLU A 57 -13.46 -14.82 -8.60
C GLU A 57 -13.74 -15.27 -7.16
N PHE A 58 -13.67 -14.33 -6.22
CA PHE A 58 -14.20 -14.50 -4.88
C PHE A 58 -14.45 -13.14 -4.22
N LEU A 59 -15.29 -13.14 -3.19
CA LEU A 59 -15.42 -12.04 -2.23
C LEU A 59 -14.77 -12.44 -0.91
N HIS A 60 -14.03 -11.50 -0.32
CA HIS A 60 -13.47 -11.63 1.03
C HIS A 60 -14.16 -10.65 1.97
N TYR A 61 -14.89 -11.18 2.96
CA TYR A 61 -15.58 -10.39 3.97
C TYR A 61 -14.59 -9.94 5.05
N LEU A 62 -14.27 -8.65 5.07
CA LEU A 62 -13.16 -8.13 5.88
C LEU A 62 -13.44 -8.17 7.39
N GLY A 63 -14.71 -8.14 7.79
CA GLY A 63 -15.10 -8.21 9.20
C GLY A 63 -15.05 -9.60 9.82
N SER A 64 -15.33 -10.64 9.02
CA SER A 64 -15.41 -12.05 9.46
C SER A 64 -14.25 -12.92 8.99
N ASP A 65 -13.43 -12.43 8.07
CA ASP A 65 -12.37 -13.17 7.39
C ASP A 65 -12.89 -14.39 6.59
N GLN A 66 -14.16 -14.35 6.16
CA GLN A 66 -14.80 -15.39 5.36
C GLN A 66 -14.69 -15.11 3.86
N TYR A 67 -14.77 -16.17 3.05
CA TYR A 67 -14.73 -16.09 1.59
C TYR A 67 -16.05 -16.60 1.00
N ALA A 68 -16.60 -15.88 0.03
CA ALA A 68 -17.64 -16.36 -0.87
C ALA A 68 -16.99 -16.66 -2.22
N GLN A 69 -17.11 -17.91 -2.67
CA GLN A 69 -16.39 -18.43 -3.84
C GLN A 69 -17.34 -18.90 -4.95
N THR A 70 -18.59 -19.18 -4.61
CA THR A 70 -19.59 -19.59 -5.61
C THR A 70 -20.23 -18.35 -6.27
N PRO A 71 -20.60 -18.41 -7.56
CA PRO A 71 -21.30 -17.31 -8.21
C PRO A 71 -22.57 -16.85 -7.48
N GLU A 72 -23.32 -17.79 -6.89
CA GLU A 72 -24.55 -17.51 -6.15
C GLU A 72 -24.27 -16.70 -4.87
N GLU A 73 -23.25 -17.07 -4.10
CA GLU A 73 -22.83 -16.31 -2.91
C GLU A 73 -22.32 -14.91 -3.29
N ILE A 74 -21.58 -14.79 -4.39
CA ILE A 74 -21.04 -13.52 -4.85
C ILE A 74 -22.16 -12.59 -5.35
N GLU A 75 -23.14 -13.11 -6.08
CA GLU A 75 -24.30 -12.33 -6.53
C GLU A 75 -25.25 -11.95 -5.38
N ALA A 76 -25.35 -12.78 -4.35
CA ALA A 76 -26.13 -12.46 -3.15
C ALA A 76 -25.50 -11.35 -2.29
N ALA A 77 -24.20 -11.09 -2.45
CA ALA A 77 -23.51 -10.10 -1.64
C ALA A 77 -23.96 -8.66 -1.94
N PRO A 78 -24.04 -7.79 -0.91
CA PRO A 78 -24.44 -6.40 -1.10
C PRO A 78 -23.37 -5.59 -1.84
N LYS A 79 -23.54 -5.40 -3.15
CA LYS A 79 -22.59 -4.71 -4.06
C LYS A 79 -22.14 -3.32 -3.58
N LYS A 80 -22.98 -2.60 -2.83
CA LYS A 80 -22.67 -1.29 -2.23
C LYS A 80 -21.65 -1.33 -1.09
N LEU A 81 -21.45 -2.50 -0.47
CA LEU A 81 -20.48 -2.73 0.60
C LEU A 81 -19.17 -3.37 0.10
N VAL A 82 -19.06 -3.63 -1.21
CA VAL A 82 -17.78 -3.99 -1.83
C VAL A 82 -16.91 -2.74 -1.92
N ARG A 83 -15.80 -2.73 -1.18
CA ARG A 83 -14.92 -1.56 -1.04
C ARG A 83 -13.77 -1.54 -2.02
N TYR A 84 -13.15 -2.70 -2.17
CA TYR A 84 -11.93 -2.87 -2.93
C TYR A 84 -12.23 -3.87 -4.03
N VAL A 85 -11.84 -3.53 -5.25
CA VAL A 85 -11.95 -4.41 -6.40
C VAL A 85 -10.54 -4.62 -6.92
N MET A 86 -10.05 -5.84 -6.81
CA MET A 86 -8.73 -6.24 -7.27
C MET A 86 -8.86 -7.13 -8.50
N ILE A 87 -8.25 -6.72 -9.60
CA ILE A 87 -8.31 -7.43 -10.87
C ILE A 87 -6.89 -7.86 -11.24
N ARG A 88 -6.63 -9.17 -11.25
CA ARG A 88 -5.38 -9.76 -11.71
C ARG A 88 -5.48 -10.02 -13.22
N LEU A 89 -4.54 -9.48 -13.99
CA LEU A 89 -4.47 -9.61 -15.45
C LEU A 89 -3.28 -10.50 -15.80
N GLU A 90 -3.57 -11.68 -16.31
CA GLU A 90 -2.54 -12.65 -16.72
C GLU A 90 -2.06 -12.41 -18.17
N ASP A 91 -2.79 -11.60 -18.93
CA ASP A 91 -2.53 -11.23 -20.33
C ASP A 91 -2.99 -9.78 -20.64
N ALA A 92 -2.75 -9.35 -21.88
CA ALA A 92 -3.05 -7.98 -22.35
C ALA A 92 -4.50 -7.77 -22.83
N GLU A 93 -5.30 -8.82 -22.97
CA GLU A 93 -6.66 -8.81 -23.56
C GLU A 93 -7.78 -8.66 -22.52
N ALA A 94 -7.46 -8.17 -21.32
CA ALA A 94 -8.37 -8.16 -20.18
C ALA A 94 -9.28 -6.92 -20.03
N GLU A 95 -9.29 -5.99 -20.98
CA GLU A 95 -10.00 -4.70 -20.86
C GLU A 95 -11.52 -4.86 -20.69
N LYS A 96 -12.15 -5.73 -21.48
CA LYS A 96 -13.61 -5.95 -21.43
C LYS A 96 -14.06 -6.46 -20.07
N VAL A 97 -13.43 -7.52 -19.57
CA VAL A 97 -13.73 -8.11 -18.25
C VAL A 97 -13.47 -7.11 -17.12
N SER A 98 -12.39 -6.32 -17.24
CA SER A 98 -12.10 -5.26 -16.27
C SER A 98 -13.21 -4.22 -16.24
N ARG A 99 -13.72 -3.80 -17.40
CA ARG A 99 -14.82 -2.84 -17.53
C ARG A 99 -16.12 -3.39 -16.95
N GLU A 100 -16.46 -4.64 -17.23
CA GLU A 100 -17.64 -5.32 -16.69
C GLU A 100 -17.55 -5.43 -15.16
N THR A 101 -16.39 -5.77 -14.63
CA THR A 101 -16.14 -5.85 -13.17
C THR A 101 -16.32 -4.49 -12.50
N VAL A 102 -15.73 -3.42 -13.05
CA VAL A 102 -15.93 -2.06 -12.54
C VAL A 102 -17.39 -1.62 -12.63
N GLN A 103 -18.12 -2.04 -13.67
CA GLN A 103 -19.55 -1.77 -13.79
C GLN A 103 -20.41 -2.57 -12.80
N ARG A 104 -19.99 -3.77 -12.41
CA ARG A 104 -20.64 -4.60 -11.37
C ARG A 104 -20.51 -3.95 -9.99
N PHE A 105 -19.35 -3.33 -9.71
CA PHE A 105 -19.02 -2.75 -8.41
C PHE A 105 -18.75 -1.24 -8.45
N ARG A 106 -19.60 -0.47 -9.14
CA ARG A 106 -19.41 0.98 -9.38
C ARG A 106 -19.15 1.84 -8.15
N LEU A 107 -19.64 1.40 -6.98
CA LEU A 107 -19.54 2.12 -5.71
C LEU A 107 -18.26 1.80 -4.93
N ALA A 108 -17.40 0.91 -5.44
CA ALA A 108 -16.11 0.60 -4.82
C ALA A 108 -15.29 1.88 -4.61
N GLN A 109 -14.59 1.90 -3.47
CA GLN A 109 -13.72 3.01 -3.09
C GLN A 109 -12.41 2.99 -3.86
N GLU A 110 -11.96 1.81 -4.27
CA GLU A 110 -10.69 1.62 -4.96
C GLU A 110 -10.78 0.49 -5.96
N TYR A 111 -10.17 0.70 -7.13
CA TYR A 111 -9.89 -0.32 -8.12
C TYR A 111 -8.38 -0.52 -8.20
N SER A 112 -7.94 -1.75 -7.97
CA SER A 112 -6.54 -2.15 -8.01
C SER A 112 -6.31 -3.17 -9.11
N PHE A 113 -5.15 -3.09 -9.77
CA PHE A 113 -4.77 -4.01 -10.84
C PHE A 113 -3.46 -4.72 -10.48
N ILE A 114 -3.39 -6.02 -10.75
CA ILE A 114 -2.14 -6.80 -10.71
C ILE A 114 -1.81 -7.21 -12.13
N LEU A 115 -0.68 -6.72 -12.65
CA LEU A 115 -0.17 -7.01 -13.97
C LEU A 115 0.79 -8.20 -13.88
N GLU A 116 0.30 -9.39 -14.21
CA GLU A 116 1.09 -10.63 -14.25
C GLU A 116 1.63 -10.94 -15.66
N SER A 117 1.30 -10.12 -16.65
CA SER A 117 1.89 -10.16 -18.00
C SER A 117 3.04 -9.15 -18.12
N SER A 118 4.01 -9.46 -19.00
CA SER A 118 5.00 -8.47 -19.47
C SER A 118 4.40 -7.47 -20.46
N SER A 119 3.24 -7.79 -21.03
CA SER A 119 2.55 -6.97 -22.01
C SER A 119 1.29 -6.32 -21.43
N ILE A 120 1.05 -5.05 -21.76
CA ILE A 120 -0.22 -4.35 -21.51
C ILE A 120 -0.75 -3.74 -22.81
N SER A 121 -2.07 -3.75 -22.97
CA SER A 121 -2.70 -3.14 -24.15
C SER A 121 -2.98 -1.66 -23.93
N LYS A 122 -2.95 -0.90 -25.03
CA LYS A 122 -3.40 0.51 -25.04
C LYS A 122 -4.85 0.65 -24.54
N ALA A 123 -5.72 -0.31 -24.88
CA ALA A 123 -7.11 -0.32 -24.44
C ALA A 123 -7.22 -0.42 -22.91
N TRP A 124 -6.43 -1.30 -22.28
CA TRP A 124 -6.37 -1.37 -20.82
C TRP A 124 -5.86 -0.08 -20.19
N VAL A 125 -4.79 0.52 -20.72
CA VAL A 125 -4.27 1.80 -20.20
C VAL A 125 -5.30 2.92 -20.31
N ASP A 126 -5.98 3.04 -21.46
CA ASP A 126 -7.03 4.04 -21.66
C ASP A 126 -8.19 3.82 -20.67
N PHE A 127 -8.55 2.57 -20.39
CA PHE A 127 -9.54 2.22 -19.39
C PHE A 127 -9.09 2.58 -17.97
N ALA A 128 -7.91 2.13 -17.53
CA ALA A 128 -7.35 2.43 -16.21
C ALA A 128 -7.24 3.95 -15.98
N TYR A 129 -6.82 4.69 -17.00
CA TYR A 129 -6.74 6.15 -16.97
C TYR A 129 -8.12 6.82 -16.77
N SER A 130 -9.18 6.23 -17.34
CA SER A 130 -10.55 6.73 -17.22
C SER A 130 -11.17 6.54 -15.83
N LEU A 131 -10.60 5.67 -15.01
CA LEU A 131 -11.12 5.39 -13.66
C LEU A 131 -10.95 6.63 -12.77
N LYS A 132 -12.02 6.97 -12.05
CA LYS A 132 -12.00 8.05 -11.04
C LYS A 132 -11.23 7.66 -9.78
N ARG A 133 -11.08 6.36 -9.52
CA ARG A 133 -10.58 5.77 -8.27
C ARG A 133 -9.59 4.63 -8.54
N LEU A 134 -8.66 4.85 -9.47
CA LEU A 134 -7.52 3.95 -9.63
C LEU A 134 -6.65 4.07 -8.38
N GLY A 135 -6.46 2.96 -7.67
CA GLY A 135 -5.63 2.93 -6.48
C GLY A 135 -4.30 2.28 -6.78
N THR A 136 -4.17 1.04 -6.32
CA THR A 136 -2.93 0.26 -6.46
C THR A 136 -2.77 -0.33 -7.87
N VAL A 137 -1.62 -0.10 -8.49
CA VAL A 137 -1.14 -0.92 -9.62
C VAL A 137 0.04 -1.75 -9.13
N ALA A 138 -0.06 -3.07 -9.29
CA ALA A 138 1.01 -4.01 -8.98
C ALA A 138 1.59 -4.57 -10.27
N ILE A 139 2.91 -4.66 -10.37
CA ILE A 139 3.63 -5.21 -11.52
C ILE A 139 4.40 -6.44 -11.04
N GLU A 140 3.97 -7.62 -11.49
CA GLU A 140 4.55 -8.93 -11.12
C GLU A 140 5.63 -9.38 -12.11
N LYS A 141 5.56 -8.98 -13.40
CA LYS A 141 6.58 -9.31 -14.41
C LYS A 141 7.15 -8.07 -15.07
N LYS A 142 8.38 -8.17 -15.57
CA LYS A 142 9.04 -7.08 -16.30
C LYS A 142 8.21 -6.72 -17.51
N LEU A 143 7.86 -5.44 -17.64
CA LEU A 143 7.16 -4.93 -18.82
C LEU A 143 8.12 -4.91 -20.02
N ASP A 144 7.63 -5.28 -21.20
CA ASP A 144 8.34 -5.00 -22.45
C ASP A 144 8.39 -3.50 -22.75
N ASP A 145 9.26 -3.09 -23.68
CA ASP A 145 9.52 -1.66 -23.94
C ASP A 145 8.25 -0.91 -24.40
N ASP A 146 7.40 -1.55 -25.20
CA ASP A 146 6.14 -0.99 -25.66
C ASP A 146 5.16 -0.82 -24.48
N SER A 147 5.09 -1.80 -23.60
CA SER A 147 4.25 -1.81 -22.41
C SER A 147 4.72 -0.81 -21.36
N LEU A 148 6.03 -0.63 -21.21
CA LEU A 148 6.60 0.41 -20.37
C LEU A 148 6.25 1.80 -20.91
N ALA A 149 6.34 2.02 -22.22
CA ALA A 149 5.92 3.28 -22.85
C ALA A 149 4.42 3.55 -22.66
N LEU A 150 3.58 2.52 -22.72
CA LEU A 150 2.16 2.63 -22.41
C LEU A 150 1.92 2.92 -20.92
N PHE A 151 2.67 2.29 -20.02
CA PHE A 151 2.58 2.52 -18.57
C PHE A 151 2.97 3.96 -18.19
N ASP A 152 3.93 4.55 -18.89
CA ASP A 152 4.33 5.95 -18.70
C ASP A 152 3.15 6.93 -18.90
N LYS A 153 2.14 6.56 -19.69
CA LYS A 153 0.89 7.35 -19.79
C LYS A 153 0.12 7.42 -18.47
N LEU A 154 0.12 6.36 -17.66
CA LEU A 154 -0.50 6.38 -16.33
C LEU A 154 0.33 7.19 -15.33
N VAL A 155 1.66 7.11 -15.45
CA VAL A 155 2.61 7.88 -14.64
C VAL A 155 2.46 9.37 -14.93
N THR A 156 2.66 9.80 -16.18
CA THR A 156 2.49 11.20 -16.60
C THR A 156 1.07 11.71 -16.39
N GLY A 157 0.09 10.80 -16.48
CA GLY A 157 -1.32 11.02 -16.18
C GLY A 157 -1.67 11.32 -14.74
N ARG A 158 -0.74 11.11 -13.80
CA ARG A 158 -0.94 11.30 -12.35
C ARG A 158 -2.15 10.51 -11.81
N LYS A 159 -2.32 9.28 -12.27
CA LYS A 159 -3.47 8.42 -11.91
C LYS A 159 -3.18 7.42 -10.80
N ILE A 160 -1.92 7.11 -10.57
CA ILE A 160 -1.49 6.08 -9.63
C ILE A 160 -1.25 6.73 -8.27
N THR A 161 -1.83 6.14 -7.21
CA THR A 161 -1.59 6.52 -5.81
C THR A 161 -0.63 5.54 -5.14
N THR A 162 -0.69 4.26 -5.50
CA THR A 162 0.20 3.22 -4.97
C THR A 162 0.77 2.37 -6.11
N LEU A 163 2.09 2.18 -6.12
CA LEU A 163 2.77 1.27 -7.03
C LEU A 163 3.39 0.11 -6.23
N LYS A 164 3.02 -1.12 -6.55
CA LYS A 164 3.60 -2.34 -5.97
C LYS A 164 4.47 -3.04 -7.02
N ILE A 165 5.71 -3.36 -6.67
CA ILE A 165 6.68 -3.94 -7.60
C ILE A 165 7.21 -5.24 -7.01
N TYR A 166 7.19 -6.29 -7.81
CA TYR A 166 7.81 -7.56 -7.48
C TYR A 166 9.22 -7.63 -8.11
N PRO A 167 10.13 -8.42 -7.51
CA PRO A 167 11.48 -8.66 -8.00
C PRO A 167 11.58 -8.87 -9.52
N GLU A 168 10.72 -9.70 -10.08
CA GLU A 168 10.71 -10.10 -11.47
C GLU A 168 10.28 -8.96 -12.41
N ALA A 169 9.61 -7.95 -11.88
CA ALA A 169 9.22 -6.74 -12.60
C ALA A 169 10.29 -5.64 -12.56
N PHE A 170 11.30 -5.78 -11.71
CA PHE A 170 12.20 -4.68 -11.44
C PHE A 170 13.28 -4.55 -12.52
N ASP A 171 13.32 -3.39 -13.16
CA ASP A 171 14.39 -2.99 -14.06
C ASP A 171 14.61 -1.46 -14.06
N THR A 172 15.54 -0.99 -14.89
CA THR A 172 15.85 0.45 -15.01
C THR A 172 14.64 1.27 -15.41
N GLY A 173 13.78 0.77 -16.31
CA GLY A 173 12.60 1.49 -16.79
C GLY A 173 11.56 1.70 -15.68
N ILE A 174 11.24 0.64 -14.95
CA ILE A 174 10.34 0.68 -13.80
C ILE A 174 10.91 1.52 -12.65
N LEU A 175 12.23 1.52 -12.46
CA LEU A 175 12.89 2.40 -11.48
C LEU A 175 12.69 3.89 -11.81
N GLU A 176 12.90 4.29 -13.06
CA GLU A 176 12.69 5.69 -13.47
C GLU A 176 11.22 6.11 -13.41
N ALA A 177 10.29 5.21 -13.77
CA ALA A 177 8.87 5.41 -13.56
C ALA A 177 8.53 5.61 -12.06
N SER A 178 9.13 4.81 -11.19
CA SER A 178 8.94 4.90 -9.73
C SER A 178 9.46 6.22 -9.14
N LYS A 179 10.65 6.66 -9.57
CA LYS A 179 11.21 7.98 -9.19
C LYS A 179 10.29 9.12 -9.65
N SER A 180 9.77 9.01 -10.87
CA SER A 180 8.83 9.99 -11.42
C SER A 180 7.53 10.05 -10.61
N LEU A 181 6.95 8.89 -10.26
CA LEU A 181 5.77 8.79 -9.39
C LEU A 181 6.01 9.40 -8.01
N LEU A 182 7.15 9.11 -7.36
CA LEU A 182 7.51 9.65 -6.04
C LEU A 182 7.54 11.18 -5.99
N CYS A 183 7.74 11.85 -7.13
CA CYS A 183 7.72 13.31 -7.23
C CYS A 183 6.32 13.91 -7.47
N GLN A 184 5.29 13.08 -7.61
CA GLN A 184 3.93 13.54 -7.89
C GLN A 184 3.15 13.71 -6.60
N GLU A 185 2.37 14.79 -6.52
CA GLU A 185 1.62 15.15 -5.31
C GLU A 185 0.64 14.05 -4.86
N GLN A 186 -0.08 13.43 -5.81
CA GLN A 186 -1.11 12.42 -5.51
C GLN A 186 -0.56 11.02 -5.24
N PHE A 187 0.71 10.75 -5.55
CA PHE A 187 1.32 9.46 -5.28
C PHE A 187 1.64 9.35 -3.79
N GLU A 188 1.37 8.22 -3.14
CA GLU A 188 1.52 8.08 -1.69
C GLU A 188 2.55 6.99 -1.33
N GLU A 189 2.50 5.86 -2.02
CA GLU A 189 3.20 4.66 -1.60
C GLU A 189 3.89 3.93 -2.76
N LEU A 190 5.19 3.69 -2.60
CA LEU A 190 5.95 2.72 -3.38
C LEU A 190 6.19 1.47 -2.52
N ARG A 191 5.71 0.31 -2.97
CA ARG A 191 5.87 -0.97 -2.27
C ARG A 191 6.72 -1.94 -3.08
N TYR A 192 7.75 -2.49 -2.46
CA TYR A 192 8.57 -3.56 -3.00
C TYR A 192 8.30 -4.88 -2.27
N VAL A 193 8.10 -5.97 -3.01
CA VAL A 193 7.62 -7.25 -2.47
C VAL A 193 8.64 -8.34 -2.69
N GLN A 194 9.56 -8.49 -1.74
CA GLN A 194 10.65 -9.43 -1.85
C GLN A 194 10.22 -10.86 -1.51
N LEU A 195 9.95 -11.67 -2.55
CA LEU A 195 9.58 -13.08 -2.38
C LEU A 195 10.79 -13.97 -2.05
N THR A 196 12.00 -13.62 -2.50
CA THR A 196 13.22 -14.42 -2.34
C THR A 196 14.43 -13.59 -1.93
N GLU A 197 15.42 -14.22 -1.28
CA GLU A 197 16.69 -13.56 -0.88
C GLU A 197 17.56 -13.16 -2.09
N ALA A 198 17.34 -13.73 -3.28
CA ALA A 198 18.17 -13.49 -4.45
C ALA A 198 17.95 -12.10 -5.08
N SER A 199 16.76 -11.51 -4.86
CA SER A 199 16.46 -10.20 -5.41
C SER A 199 17.14 -9.08 -4.61
N ARG A 200 17.67 -8.11 -5.34
CA ARG A 200 18.27 -6.91 -4.78
C ARG A 200 17.34 -5.73 -5.06
N PRO A 201 16.63 -5.21 -4.05
CA PRO A 201 15.79 -4.04 -4.23
C PRO A 201 16.65 -2.80 -4.51
N PRO A 202 16.13 -1.80 -5.23
CA PRO A 202 16.85 -0.57 -5.58
C PRO A 202 16.91 0.44 -4.43
N VAL A 203 17.18 -0.05 -3.21
CA VAL A 203 17.08 0.81 -2.02
C VAL A 203 18.14 1.89 -2.07
N GLY A 204 19.37 1.53 -2.47
CA GLY A 204 20.44 2.50 -2.72
C GLY A 204 20.04 3.61 -3.71
N ASP A 205 19.48 3.24 -4.87
CA ASP A 205 19.09 4.20 -5.91
C ASP A 205 17.96 5.13 -5.45
N LEU A 206 16.97 4.60 -4.72
CA LEU A 206 15.87 5.39 -4.19
C LEU A 206 16.33 6.35 -3.08
N LEU A 207 17.27 5.92 -2.22
CA LEU A 207 17.85 6.78 -1.18
C LEU A 207 18.74 7.88 -1.77
N GLU A 208 19.52 7.57 -2.81
CA GLU A 208 20.28 8.58 -3.55
C GLU A 208 19.35 9.55 -4.29
N PHE A 209 18.23 9.06 -4.81
CA PHE A 209 17.22 9.91 -5.41
C PHE A 209 16.58 10.84 -4.38
N TRP A 210 16.26 10.33 -3.19
CA TRP A 210 15.75 11.11 -2.07
C TRP A 210 16.73 12.19 -1.61
N SER A 211 18.03 11.89 -1.49
CA SER A 211 19.00 12.90 -1.05
C SER A 211 19.06 14.11 -2.00
N LYS A 212 18.74 13.90 -3.28
CA LYS A 212 18.66 14.95 -4.33
C LYS A 212 17.27 15.60 -4.45
N ASN A 213 16.20 14.96 -3.97
CA ASN A 213 14.80 15.38 -4.21
C ASN A 213 13.91 15.37 -2.95
N SER A 214 14.50 15.43 -1.76
CA SER A 214 13.81 15.24 -0.47
C SER A 214 12.52 16.03 -0.32
N GLU A 215 12.49 17.30 -0.71
CA GLU A 215 11.27 18.14 -0.67
C GLU A 215 10.10 17.55 -1.47
N LYS A 216 10.36 16.98 -2.66
CA LYS A 216 9.31 16.36 -3.48
C LYS A 216 8.82 15.03 -2.91
N LEU A 217 9.67 14.36 -2.12
CA LEU A 217 9.38 13.06 -1.52
C LEU A 217 8.76 13.19 -0.13
N ARG A 218 8.62 14.40 0.42
CA ARG A 218 8.04 14.64 1.74
C ARG A 218 6.65 13.99 1.85
N GLY A 219 6.46 13.19 2.90
CA GLY A 219 5.24 12.43 3.17
C GLY A 219 5.05 11.16 2.34
N LYS A 220 5.96 10.84 1.42
CA LYS A 220 5.87 9.60 0.63
C LYS A 220 6.37 8.42 1.43
N HIS A 221 5.81 7.24 1.14
CA HIS A 221 6.16 6.00 1.79
C HIS A 221 6.89 5.05 0.84
N PHE A 222 7.96 4.44 1.33
CA PHE A 222 8.62 3.32 0.70
C PHE A 222 8.52 2.10 1.63
N ILE A 223 7.86 1.04 1.16
CA ILE A 223 7.58 -0.15 1.97
C ILE A 223 8.20 -1.36 1.33
N MET A 224 8.89 -2.15 2.14
CA MET A 224 9.47 -3.42 1.73
C MET A 224 8.80 -4.52 2.52
N THR A 225 8.33 -5.55 1.82
CA THR A 225 7.68 -6.74 2.38
C THR A 225 8.44 -7.99 1.97
N GLY A 226 8.39 -9.04 2.79
CA GLY A 226 9.16 -10.27 2.57
C GLY A 226 10.59 -10.19 3.10
N GLU A 227 11.55 -10.91 2.54
CA GLU A 227 12.90 -11.04 3.15
C GLU A 227 13.74 -9.74 3.04
N CYS A 228 13.61 -8.82 3.99
CA CYS A 228 14.19 -7.47 3.90
C CYS A 228 15.71 -7.40 4.21
N ARG A 229 16.41 -8.52 4.42
CA ARG A 229 17.81 -8.52 4.90
C ARG A 229 18.72 -7.67 4.02
N ASN A 230 18.63 -7.85 2.70
CA ASN A 230 19.49 -7.14 1.74
C ASN A 230 19.17 -5.64 1.74
N SER A 231 17.88 -5.28 1.72
CA SER A 231 17.42 -3.90 1.81
C SER A 231 17.95 -3.16 3.04
N VAL A 232 17.94 -3.84 4.18
CA VAL A 232 18.41 -3.29 5.46
C VAL A 232 19.91 -3.07 5.44
N GLN A 233 20.66 -3.97 4.79
CA GLN A 233 22.09 -3.77 4.59
C GLN A 233 22.38 -2.56 3.70
N GLU A 234 21.59 -2.35 2.63
CA GLU A 234 21.72 -1.18 1.77
C GLU A 234 21.39 0.13 2.47
N LEU A 235 20.31 0.18 3.24
CA LEU A 235 19.98 1.34 4.08
C LEU A 235 21.13 1.63 5.05
N GLY A 236 21.62 0.59 5.73
CA GLY A 236 22.76 0.71 6.64
C GLY A 236 24.04 1.20 5.93
N ALA A 237 24.30 0.75 4.70
CA ALA A 237 25.45 1.18 3.91
C ALA A 237 25.31 2.62 3.42
N PHE A 238 24.11 3.03 2.98
CA PHE A 238 23.80 4.40 2.59
C PHE A 238 24.10 5.36 3.75
N PHE A 239 23.59 5.06 4.95
CA PHE A 239 23.83 5.87 6.14
C PHE A 239 25.31 5.96 6.54
N GLN A 240 26.12 4.93 6.27
CA GLN A 240 27.57 4.96 6.56
C GLN A 240 28.37 5.84 5.60
N ARG A 241 27.96 5.94 4.33
CA ARG A 241 28.72 6.66 3.29
C ARG A 241 28.83 8.15 3.57
N ASN A 242 27.89 8.74 4.31
CA ASN A 242 27.86 10.17 4.63
C ASN A 242 28.81 10.55 5.80
N GLY A 243 29.93 9.85 5.95
CA GLY A 243 31.09 10.30 6.75
C GLY A 243 31.11 9.95 8.24
N GLN A 244 30.12 9.19 8.74
CA GLN A 244 30.05 8.83 10.16
C GLN A 244 30.43 7.36 10.41
N LYS A 245 31.52 7.14 11.17
CA LYS A 245 32.13 5.82 11.39
C LYS A 245 31.26 4.81 12.19
N HIS A 246 30.06 5.18 12.67
CA HIS A 246 29.21 4.32 13.49
C HIS A 246 27.71 4.47 13.20
N VAL A 247 27.08 3.45 12.59
CA VAL A 247 25.62 3.40 12.28
C VAL A 247 24.73 3.72 13.48
N ARG A 248 25.10 3.27 14.69
CA ARG A 248 24.36 3.56 15.92
C ARG A 248 24.33 5.04 16.30
N ARG A 249 25.20 5.87 15.72
CA ARG A 249 25.17 7.33 15.85
C ARG A 249 24.41 8.01 14.71
N ILE A 250 24.08 7.28 13.65
CA ILE A 250 23.46 7.83 12.43
C ILE A 250 21.94 7.68 12.45
N ILE A 251 21.44 6.63 13.09
CA ILE A 251 20.01 6.38 13.29
C ILE A 251 19.69 6.55 14.77
N GLU A 252 18.78 7.46 15.08
CA GLU A 252 18.34 7.78 16.42
C GLU A 252 16.93 7.28 16.66
N LYS A 253 16.61 6.95 17.91
CA LYS A 253 15.23 6.67 18.31
C LYS A 253 14.45 7.98 18.41
N CYS A 254 13.24 8.03 17.85
CA CYS A 254 12.35 9.19 17.96
C CYS A 254 11.82 9.36 19.39
N SER A 255 11.67 10.63 19.81
CA SER A 255 10.94 10.95 21.03
C SER A 255 9.43 10.71 20.87
N LYS A 256 8.67 10.84 21.97
CA LYS A 256 7.21 10.78 21.91
C LYS A 256 6.64 11.94 21.08
N GLU A 257 7.12 13.15 21.31
CA GLU A 257 6.69 14.37 20.64
C GLU A 257 6.97 14.30 19.14
N GLU A 258 8.10 13.72 18.75
CA GLU A 258 8.40 13.45 17.34
C GLU A 258 7.41 12.45 16.75
N CYS A 259 7.15 11.32 17.41
CA CYS A 259 6.16 10.34 16.95
C CYS A 259 4.77 10.96 16.79
N ASP A 260 4.32 11.76 17.77
CA ASP A 260 3.03 12.43 17.76
C ASP A 260 2.95 13.47 16.61
N SER A 261 4.05 14.19 16.35
CA SER A 261 4.15 15.14 15.23
C SER A 261 4.07 14.44 13.87
N ILE A 262 4.84 13.36 13.71
CA ILE A 262 4.88 12.59 12.46
C ILE A 262 3.52 11.96 12.17
N ASP A 263 2.84 11.44 13.18
CA ASP A 263 1.51 10.88 12.99
C ASP A 263 0.49 11.94 12.59
N LYS A 264 0.55 13.11 13.23
CA LYS A 264 -0.33 14.24 12.91
C LYS A 264 -0.12 14.75 11.49
N GLU A 265 1.12 14.87 11.04
CA GLU A 265 1.47 15.50 9.76
C GLU A 265 1.41 14.52 8.59
N TYR A 266 1.89 13.28 8.78
CA TYR A 266 2.11 12.30 7.71
C TYR A 266 1.25 11.04 7.86
N ARG A 267 0.39 10.96 8.88
CA ARG A 267 -0.46 9.80 9.15
C ARG A 267 0.34 8.49 9.20
N HIS A 268 1.53 8.55 9.81
CA HIS A 268 2.44 7.41 9.88
C HIS A 268 1.80 6.17 10.54
N ASN A 269 0.83 6.36 11.44
CA ASN A 269 0.05 5.27 12.02
C ASN A 269 -1.01 4.69 11.07
N HIS A 270 -0.98 4.96 9.77
CA HIS A 270 -1.76 4.17 8.82
C HIS A 270 -1.24 2.73 8.70
N TYR A 271 0.05 2.53 8.95
CA TYR A 271 0.68 1.21 8.89
C TYR A 271 0.64 0.52 10.24
N ALA A 272 0.32 -0.76 10.23
CA ALA A 272 0.23 -1.59 11.41
C ALA A 272 1.14 -2.82 11.25
N PHE A 273 1.69 -3.25 12.37
CA PHE A 273 2.65 -4.33 12.50
C PHE A 273 2.13 -5.28 13.58
N VAL A 274 2.49 -6.55 13.53
CA VAL A 274 2.16 -7.48 14.62
C VAL A 274 2.90 -7.04 15.88
N ILE A 275 4.22 -6.82 15.77
CA ILE A 275 5.08 -6.29 16.83
C ILE A 275 5.98 -5.20 16.22
N PRO A 276 5.52 -3.93 16.21
CA PRO A 276 6.29 -2.84 15.64
C PRO A 276 7.54 -2.54 16.47
N SER A 277 8.62 -2.16 15.81
CA SER A 277 9.77 -1.47 16.42
C SER A 277 9.35 -0.13 17.03
N CYS A 278 10.27 0.52 17.76
CA CYS A 278 10.14 1.97 17.90
C CYS A 278 10.36 2.68 16.56
N VAL A 279 9.92 3.94 16.46
CA VAL A 279 10.25 4.78 15.31
C VAL A 279 11.69 5.23 15.43
N PHE A 280 12.46 4.97 14.38
CA PHE A 280 13.82 5.44 14.23
C PHE A 280 13.86 6.58 13.21
N LYS A 281 14.81 7.50 13.33
CA LYS A 281 15.06 8.56 12.37
C LYS A 281 16.51 8.60 11.93
N HIS A 282 16.70 8.98 10.67
CA HIS A 282 17.96 9.49 10.15
C HIS A 282 17.72 10.94 9.71
N GLU A 283 18.65 11.83 10.03
CA GLU A 283 18.57 13.26 9.72
C GLU A 283 19.88 13.72 9.07
N GLU A 284 19.77 14.51 8.00
CA GLU A 284 20.91 15.15 7.35
C GLU A 284 20.57 16.57 6.87
N GLY A 285 21.60 17.40 6.68
CA GLY A 285 21.45 18.82 6.35
C GLY A 285 21.40 19.74 7.58
N GLU A 286 21.41 21.06 7.33
CA GLU A 286 21.35 22.11 8.36
C GLU A 286 20.26 23.13 8.02
N GLY A 287 19.70 23.77 9.05
CA GLY A 287 18.66 24.79 8.90
C GLY A 287 17.45 24.30 8.09
N ASP A 288 17.06 25.09 7.09
CA ASP A 288 15.93 24.81 6.20
C ASP A 288 16.20 23.66 5.22
N GLY A 289 17.46 23.25 5.03
CA GLY A 289 17.85 22.11 4.20
C GLY A 289 17.84 20.77 4.93
N ARG A 290 17.34 20.76 6.18
CA ARG A 290 17.25 19.57 7.02
C ARG A 290 16.15 18.65 6.50
N ARG A 291 16.54 17.40 6.21
CA ARG A 291 15.66 16.35 5.73
C ARG A 291 15.77 15.13 6.59
N LYS A 292 14.68 14.38 6.72
CA LYS A 292 14.58 13.23 7.62
C LYS A 292 14.03 12.01 6.89
N ILE A 293 14.47 10.86 7.37
CA ILE A 293 13.86 9.57 7.05
C ILE A 293 13.42 8.94 8.36
N TYR A 294 12.18 8.50 8.42
CA TYR A 294 11.69 7.70 9.53
C TYR A 294 11.57 6.24 9.12
N ILE A 295 11.98 5.35 10.02
CA ILE A 295 12.08 3.92 9.78
C ILE A 295 11.34 3.18 10.88
N THR A 296 10.44 2.29 10.49
CA THR A 296 9.77 1.33 11.37
C THR A 296 9.80 -0.05 10.74
N PHE A 297 9.83 -1.09 11.57
CA PHE A 297 9.88 -2.46 11.08
C PHE A 297 9.25 -3.47 12.05
N GLU A 298 8.85 -4.61 11.52
CA GLU A 298 8.34 -5.75 12.28
C GLU A 298 9.49 -6.43 13.06
N CYS A 299 9.33 -6.58 14.38
CA CYS A 299 10.36 -7.14 15.26
C CYS A 299 10.33 -8.66 15.38
N THR A 300 9.29 -9.34 14.90
CA THR A 300 9.08 -10.77 15.16
C THR A 300 9.00 -11.67 13.94
N LYS A 301 9.22 -12.97 14.19
CA LYS A 301 8.88 -14.04 13.26
C LYS A 301 7.36 -14.19 13.32
N LEU A 302 6.69 -14.12 12.16
CA LEU A 302 5.24 -14.02 11.88
C LEU A 302 4.25 -15.00 12.58
N ASN A 303 4.60 -15.67 13.68
CA ASN A 303 3.82 -16.78 14.21
C ASN A 303 2.81 -16.41 15.31
N ASP A 304 2.78 -15.16 15.76
CA ASP A 304 1.85 -14.74 16.81
C ASP A 304 0.61 -14.07 16.20
N ARG A 305 -0.58 -14.62 16.46
CA ARG A 305 -1.90 -14.03 16.13
C ARG A 305 -2.20 -12.81 17.02
N GLN A 306 -1.27 -11.87 17.14
CA GLN A 306 -1.52 -10.63 17.87
C GLN A 306 -2.25 -9.63 16.97
N PRO A 307 -3.16 -8.82 17.53
CA PRO A 307 -3.76 -7.72 16.78
C PRO A 307 -2.66 -6.76 16.32
N MET A 308 -2.75 -6.31 15.07
CA MET A 308 -1.78 -5.36 14.53
C MET A 308 -1.83 -4.04 15.30
N ARG A 309 -0.66 -3.45 15.55
CA ARG A 309 -0.45 -2.21 16.29
C ARG A 309 0.40 -1.24 15.48
N HIS A 310 0.21 0.04 15.75
CA HIS A 310 1.01 1.09 15.17
C HIS A 310 2.37 1.19 15.86
N ALA A 311 3.39 1.58 15.12
CA ALA A 311 4.70 1.87 15.70
C ALA A 311 4.63 3.11 16.59
N THR A 312 5.29 3.04 17.74
CA THR A 312 5.31 4.14 18.72
C THR A 312 6.70 4.25 19.33
N TYR A 313 6.99 5.33 20.05
CA TYR A 313 8.24 5.48 20.80
C TYR A 313 8.51 4.37 21.85
N LYS A 314 7.49 3.57 22.22
CA LYS A 314 7.60 2.49 23.21
C LYS A 314 7.95 1.12 22.62
N GLY A 315 8.06 1.00 21.29
CA GLY A 315 8.43 -0.28 20.66
C GLY A 315 9.85 -0.74 21.03
N PRO A 316 10.21 -2.00 20.71
CA PRO A 316 11.55 -2.53 20.97
C PRO A 316 12.64 -1.65 20.34
N ASP A 317 13.53 -1.13 21.20
CA ASP A 317 14.69 -0.33 20.79
C ASP A 317 15.88 -1.25 20.49
N ASN A 318 15.73 -2.05 19.44
CA ASN A 318 16.77 -2.99 19.03
C ASN A 318 16.92 -3.03 17.52
N LEU A 319 17.73 -2.12 16.98
CA LEU A 319 18.12 -2.07 15.56
C LEU A 319 18.72 -3.39 15.03
N ARG A 320 19.17 -4.32 15.89
CA ARG A 320 19.65 -5.63 15.41
C ARG A 320 18.51 -6.49 14.85
N LEU A 321 17.28 -6.32 15.35
CA LEU A 321 16.10 -7.02 14.87
C LEU A 321 15.74 -6.65 13.44
N TRP A 322 16.13 -5.44 13.01
CA TRP A 322 15.92 -4.94 11.65
C TRP A 322 16.48 -5.89 10.58
N ARG A 323 17.61 -6.57 10.84
CA ARG A 323 18.24 -7.53 9.91
C ARG A 323 17.40 -8.79 9.62
N HIS A 324 16.36 -9.01 10.41
CA HIS A 324 15.47 -10.17 10.31
C HIS A 324 14.01 -9.78 10.06
N THR A 325 13.75 -8.49 9.79
CA THR A 325 12.38 -8.04 9.53
C THR A 325 11.85 -8.59 8.23
N LYS A 326 10.53 -8.86 8.21
CA LYS A 326 9.78 -9.16 7.00
C LYS A 326 8.98 -7.98 6.45
N LEU A 327 8.99 -6.87 7.17
CA LEU A 327 8.28 -5.66 6.81
C LEU A 327 9.10 -4.47 7.31
N CYS A 328 9.57 -3.64 6.38
CA CYS A 328 10.26 -2.40 6.68
C CYS A 328 9.52 -1.25 6.01
N HIS A 329 9.18 -0.24 6.79
CA HIS A 329 8.52 0.97 6.33
C HIS A 329 9.48 2.13 6.50
N THR A 330 9.66 2.85 5.41
CA THR A 330 10.47 4.06 5.32
C THR A 330 9.54 5.20 4.91
N MET A 331 9.57 6.31 5.65
CA MET A 331 8.82 7.53 5.34
C MET A 331 9.78 8.70 5.18
N PHE A 332 9.66 9.43 4.09
CA PHE A 332 10.50 10.60 3.80
C PHE A 332 9.84 11.87 4.37
N ALA A 333 10.61 12.75 5.01
CA ALA A 333 10.12 13.97 5.66
C ALA A 333 11.06 15.17 5.51
#